data_AF-A0A1B6JGD8-F1
#
_entry.id   AF-A0A1B6JGD8-F1
#
_cell.length_a   1.000
_cell.length_b   1.000
_cell.length_c   1.000
_cell.angle_alpha   90.00
_cell.angle_beta   90.00
_cell.angle_gamma   90.00
#
_symmetry.space_group_name_H-M   'P 1'
#
loop_
_entity.id
_entity.type
_entity.pdbx_description
1 polymer ?
#
loop_
_entity_poly.entity_id
_entity_poly.type
_entity_poly.pdbx_seq_one_letter_code
_entity_poly.pdbx_strand_id
1 'polypeptide(L)'
;FKLIENKVNQNDDKQELYKQSGVYKINCSDCESYNIGQTGRNFNKRFKEHIQALKTNNMSTIKSNFAEHLLETDHNYTNIEKNMEILDIERKGEKLNTKEELHTHLNYKKIVITFK
;
A
#
# COMPACT_ATOMS: atom_id res chain seq x y z
N PHE A 1 -1.24 -37.10 -24.93
CA PHE A 1 -1.87 -36.09 -24.05
C PHE A 1 -0.86 -34.99 -23.77
N LYS A 2 -1.00 -33.81 -24.41
CA LYS A 2 -0.20 -32.63 -24.05
C LYS A 2 -0.88 -31.97 -22.86
N LEU A 3 -0.22 -31.95 -21.71
CA LEU A 3 -0.60 -31.08 -20.60
C LEU A 3 -0.36 -29.65 -21.08
N ILE A 4 -1.43 -28.88 -21.23
CA ILE A 4 -1.35 -27.45 -21.40
C ILE A 4 -0.90 -26.92 -20.04
N GLU A 5 0.38 -26.59 -19.91
CA GLU A 5 0.85 -25.76 -18.81
C GLU A 5 0.20 -24.38 -18.99
N ASN A 6 -0.90 -24.15 -18.28
CA ASN A 6 -1.39 -22.79 -18.03
C ASN A 6 -0.32 -22.09 -17.19
N LYS A 7 0.65 -21.45 -17.85
CA LYS A 7 1.43 -20.37 -17.25
C LYS A 7 0.45 -19.22 -16.98
N VAL A 8 -0.24 -19.30 -15.84
CA VAL A 8 -0.91 -18.13 -15.27
C VAL A 8 0.20 -17.10 -15.03
N ASN A 9 0.08 -15.99 -15.72
CA ASN A 9 1.09 -14.94 -15.75
C ASN A 9 1.06 -14.24 -14.38
N GLN A 10 2.14 -14.31 -13.60
CA GLN A 10 2.19 -13.74 -12.23
C GLN A 10 1.77 -12.25 -12.18
N ASN A 11 1.89 -11.53 -13.30
CA ASN A 11 1.46 -10.15 -13.44
C ASN A 11 -0.07 -9.99 -13.44
N ASP A 12 -0.81 -10.94 -14.01
CA ASP A 12 -2.28 -10.87 -14.09
C ASP A 12 -2.89 -11.03 -12.69
N ASP A 13 -2.34 -11.94 -11.88
CA ASP A 13 -2.77 -12.16 -10.49
C ASP A 13 -2.57 -10.91 -9.62
N LYS A 14 -1.44 -10.21 -9.81
CA LYS A 14 -1.14 -8.98 -9.06
C LYS A 14 -2.07 -7.83 -9.42
N GLN A 15 -2.43 -7.72 -10.70
CA GLN A 15 -3.39 -6.72 -11.17
C GLN A 15 -4.80 -6.98 -10.61
N GLU A 16 -5.21 -8.25 -10.47
CA GLU A 16 -6.47 -8.60 -9.81
C GLU A 16 -6.45 -8.26 -8.30
N LEU A 17 -5.33 -8.47 -7.61
CA LEU A 17 -5.19 -8.06 -6.20
C LEU A 17 -5.41 -6.55 -6.02
N TYR A 18 -4.89 -5.70 -6.91
CA TYR A 18 -5.07 -4.25 -6.82
C TYR A 18 -6.52 -3.78 -7.07
N LYS A 19 -7.40 -4.64 -7.57
CA LYS A 19 -8.85 -4.39 -7.68
C LYS A 19 -9.60 -4.68 -6.38
N GLN A 20 -8.95 -5.26 -5.39
CA GLN A 20 -9.53 -5.58 -4.08
C GLN A 20 -9.30 -4.48 -3.04
N SER A 21 -9.93 -4.60 -1.88
CA SER A 21 -9.80 -3.73 -0.71
C SER A 21 -9.03 -4.43 0.41
N GLY A 22 -8.49 -3.67 1.35
CA GLY A 22 -7.79 -4.24 2.49
C GLY A 22 -6.71 -3.34 3.09
N VAL A 23 -5.71 -3.97 3.70
CA VAL A 23 -4.56 -3.32 4.33
C VAL A 23 -3.36 -3.38 3.40
N TYR A 24 -2.63 -2.27 3.30
CA TYR A 24 -1.45 -2.14 2.47
C TYR A 24 -0.30 -1.45 3.22
N LYS A 25 0.90 -1.71 2.75
CA LYS A 25 2.11 -0.97 3.08
C LYS A 25 2.52 -0.16 1.85
N ILE A 26 2.65 1.16 2.01
CA ILE A 26 3.09 2.07 0.96
C ILE A 26 4.50 2.58 1.24
N ASN A 27 5.44 2.31 0.34
CA ASN A 27 6.87 2.56 0.46
C ASN A 27 7.29 3.78 -0.36
N CYS A 28 8.21 4.58 0.18
CA CYS A 28 9.00 5.53 -0.60
C CYS A 28 9.89 4.78 -1.60
N SER A 29 10.15 5.38 -2.78
CA SER A 29 11.12 4.80 -3.73
C SER A 29 12.56 5.15 -3.39
N ASP A 30 12.78 6.24 -2.65
CA ASP A 30 14.10 6.85 -2.46
C ASP A 30 14.69 6.59 -1.06
N CYS A 31 13.89 6.06 -0.13
CA CYS A 31 14.35 5.66 1.19
C CYS A 31 13.52 4.51 1.79
N GLU A 32 13.92 4.02 2.96
CA GLU A 32 13.26 2.88 3.65
C GLU A 32 11.95 3.26 4.36
N SER A 33 11.55 4.53 4.30
CA SER A 33 10.31 5.01 4.91
C SER A 33 9.09 4.38 4.24
N TYR A 34 8.13 3.98 5.07
CA TYR A 34 6.85 3.47 4.61
C TYR A 34 5.74 3.83 5.59
N ASN A 35 4.50 3.74 5.11
CA ASN A 35 3.32 3.84 5.95
C ASN A 35 2.43 2.61 5.75
N ILE A 36 1.73 2.20 6.81
CA ILE A 36 0.67 1.19 6.73
C ILE A 36 -0.66 1.92 6.73
N GLY A 37 -1.56 1.51 5.86
CA GLY A 37 -2.90 2.06 5.80
C GLY A 37 -3.93 1.05 5.31
N GLN A 38 -5.21 1.39 5.47
CA GLN A 38 -6.31 0.62 4.92
C GLN A 38 -7.04 1.34 3.78
N THR A 39 -7.74 0.56 2.96
CA THR A 39 -8.79 1.08 2.07
C THR A 39 -9.99 0.13 2.03
N GLY A 40 -11.19 0.70 2.18
CA GLY A 40 -12.45 -0.02 1.89
C GLY A 40 -12.84 0.02 0.40
N ARG A 41 -12.11 0.80 -0.41
CA ARG A 41 -12.18 0.83 -1.88
C ARG A 41 -11.07 -0.06 -2.45
N ASN A 42 -11.00 -0.18 -3.77
CA ASN A 42 -9.88 -0.88 -4.38
C ASN A 42 -8.52 -0.16 -4.16
N PHE A 43 -7.44 -0.94 -4.06
CA PHE A 43 -6.08 -0.42 -3.86
C PHE A 43 -5.64 0.53 -4.98
N ASN A 44 -6.00 0.22 -6.24
CA ASN A 44 -5.74 1.10 -7.38
C ASN A 44 -6.27 2.53 -7.17
N LYS A 45 -7.51 2.64 -6.66
CA LYS A 45 -8.15 3.92 -6.39
C LYS A 45 -7.48 4.63 -5.22
N ARG A 46 -7.12 3.91 -4.16
CA ARG A 46 -6.39 4.49 -3.02
C ARG A 46 -5.00 4.98 -3.42
N PHE A 47 -4.27 4.26 -4.26
CA PHE A 47 -2.99 4.71 -4.77
C PHE A 47 -3.14 6.01 -5.57
N LYS A 48 -4.13 6.09 -6.47
CA LYS A 48 -4.44 7.32 -7.22
C LYS A 48 -4.83 8.49 -6.31
N GLU A 49 -5.56 8.23 -5.23
CA GLU A 49 -5.89 9.22 -4.20
C GLU A 49 -4.63 9.81 -3.56
N HIS A 50 -3.65 8.98 -3.19
CA HIS A 50 -2.35 9.46 -2.70
C HIS A 50 -1.61 10.33 -3.74
N ILE A 51 -1.60 9.90 -5.01
CA ILE A 51 -0.96 10.67 -6.09
C ILE A 51 -1.68 12.00 -6.35
N GLN A 52 -3.00 12.03 -6.21
CA GLN A 52 -3.75 13.28 -6.35
C GLN A 52 -3.47 14.25 -5.21
N ALA A 53 -3.34 13.76 -3.97
CA ALA A 53 -2.98 14.58 -2.81
C ALA A 53 -1.60 15.23 -3.01
N LEU A 54 -0.63 14.46 -3.53
CA LEU A 54 0.70 14.97 -3.93
C LEU A 54 0.60 16.10 -4.96
N LYS A 55 -0.13 15.88 -6.05
CA LYS A 55 -0.19 16.85 -7.17
C LYS A 55 -0.88 18.16 -6.84
N THR A 56 -1.85 18.12 -5.93
CA THR A 56 -2.68 19.29 -5.60
C THR A 56 -2.19 20.03 -4.36
N ASN A 57 -1.14 19.52 -3.69
CA ASN A 57 -0.73 19.93 -2.34
C ASN A 57 -1.92 19.95 -1.35
N ASN A 58 -3.00 19.22 -1.65
CA ASN A 58 -4.21 19.24 -0.86
C ASN A 58 -4.19 18.09 0.15
N MET A 59 -3.37 18.27 1.18
CA MET A 59 -3.25 17.31 2.30
C MET A 59 -4.50 17.28 3.20
N SER A 60 -5.42 18.24 3.03
CA SER A 60 -6.58 18.42 3.91
C SER A 60 -7.72 17.41 3.67
N THR A 61 -7.85 16.88 2.44
CA THR A 61 -8.94 15.95 2.07
C THR A 61 -8.54 14.48 2.18
N ILE A 62 -7.25 14.18 2.03
CA ILE A 62 -6.67 12.84 2.19
C ILE A 62 -5.45 13.04 3.09
N LYS A 63 -5.59 12.80 4.40
CA LYS A 63 -4.44 12.73 5.32
C LYS A 63 -3.54 11.60 4.84
N SER A 64 -2.49 11.94 4.11
CA SER A 64 -1.64 11.01 3.42
C SER A 64 -0.21 11.25 3.87
N ASN A 65 0.20 10.58 4.94
CA ASN A 65 1.58 10.62 5.43
C ASN A 65 2.59 10.26 4.32
N PHE A 66 2.20 9.40 3.37
CA PHE A 66 3.01 9.10 2.19
C PHE A 66 3.19 10.33 1.30
N ALA A 67 2.12 11.09 1.06
CA ALA A 67 2.19 12.28 0.22
C ALA A 67 3.00 13.39 0.90
N GLU A 68 2.75 13.59 2.20
CA GLU A 68 3.47 14.55 3.05
C GLU A 68 4.97 14.25 3.04
N HIS A 69 5.35 12.99 3.31
CA HIS A 69 6.75 12.56 3.26
C HIS A 69 7.45 12.90 1.94
N LEU A 70 6.83 12.57 0.79
CA LEU A 70 7.47 12.84 -0.50
C LEU A 70 7.62 14.33 -0.77
N LEU A 71 6.65 15.18 -0.39
CA LEU A 71 6.74 16.63 -0.54
C LEU A 71 7.81 17.25 0.35
N GLU A 72 7.90 16.82 1.62
CA GLU A 72 8.85 17.39 2.59
C GLU A 72 10.30 17.00 2.31
N THR A 73 10.51 15.81 1.73
CA THR A 73 11.85 15.26 1.50
C THR A 73 12.31 15.35 0.05
N ASP A 74 11.49 15.93 -0.83
CA ASP A 74 11.72 15.94 -2.29
C ASP A 74 11.99 14.54 -2.87
N HIS A 75 11.31 13.54 -2.29
CA HIS A 75 11.38 12.14 -2.72
C HIS A 75 10.29 11.81 -3.73
N ASN A 76 10.45 10.69 -4.41
CA ASN A 76 9.59 10.24 -5.50
C ASN A 76 8.92 8.90 -5.20
N TYR A 77 7.92 8.59 -6.03
CA TYR A 77 7.31 7.28 -6.17
C TYR A 77 7.53 6.77 -7.60
N THR A 78 7.49 5.46 -7.80
CA THR A 78 7.65 4.82 -9.11
C THR A 78 6.30 4.41 -9.68
N ASN A 79 5.61 3.46 -9.06
CA ASN A 79 4.29 2.96 -9.48
C ASN A 79 3.69 2.09 -8.36
N ILE A 80 2.43 1.69 -8.51
CA ILE A 80 1.75 0.87 -7.50
C ILE A 80 2.48 -0.45 -7.22
N GLU A 81 3.13 -1.06 -8.22
CA GLU A 81 3.79 -2.36 -8.06
C GLU A 81 5.06 -2.31 -7.20
N LYS A 82 5.76 -1.18 -7.24
CA LYS A 82 6.98 -0.92 -6.46
C LYS A 82 6.66 -0.25 -5.13
N ASN A 83 5.67 0.62 -5.10
CA ASN A 83 5.37 1.41 -3.93
C ASN A 83 4.29 0.81 -3.04
N MET A 84 3.45 -0.12 -3.51
CA MET A 84 2.37 -0.69 -2.70
C MET A 84 2.45 -2.22 -2.58
N GLU A 85 2.66 -2.67 -1.36
CA GLU A 85 2.59 -4.07 -0.94
C GLU A 85 1.24 -4.33 -0.26
N ILE A 86 0.52 -5.37 -0.70
CA ILE A 86 -0.74 -5.77 -0.09
C ILE A 86 -0.45 -6.68 1.10
N LEU A 87 -0.93 -6.29 2.28
CA LEU A 87 -0.70 -7.04 3.51
C LEU A 87 -1.87 -7.97 3.85
N ASP A 88 -3.10 -7.52 3.61
CA ASP A 88 -4.31 -8.30 3.87
C ASP A 88 -5.45 -7.84 2.97
N ILE A 89 -6.31 -8.77 2.57
CA ILE A 89 -7.55 -8.50 1.83
C ILE A 89 -8.71 -8.50 2.81
N GLU A 90 -9.45 -7.40 2.86
CA GLU A 90 -10.62 -7.29 3.73
C GLU A 90 -11.59 -6.23 3.21
N ARG A 91 -12.89 -6.45 3.39
CA ARG A 91 -13.93 -5.49 3.04
C ARG A 91 -14.05 -4.40 4.10
N LYS A 92 -14.68 -3.28 3.76
CA LYS A 92 -14.88 -2.21 4.76
C LYS A 92 -15.71 -2.73 5.94
N GLY A 93 -15.21 -2.52 7.15
CA GLY A 93 -15.85 -2.88 8.41
C GLY A 93 -14.86 -2.79 9.58
N GLU A 94 -15.31 -3.12 10.78
CA GLU A 94 -14.47 -3.06 12.00
C GLU A 94 -13.25 -3.97 11.91
N LYS A 95 -13.41 -5.16 11.32
CA LYS A 95 -12.33 -6.12 11.11
C LYS A 95 -11.17 -5.53 10.30
N LEU A 96 -11.45 -4.64 9.33
CA LEU A 96 -10.41 -3.97 8.56
C LEU A 96 -9.61 -2.99 9.43
N ASN A 97 -10.27 -2.27 10.34
CA ASN A 97 -9.59 -1.38 11.29
C ASN A 97 -8.68 -2.18 12.22
N THR A 98 -9.19 -3.29 12.79
CA THR A 98 -8.38 -4.17 13.65
C THR A 98 -7.17 -4.73 12.91
N LYS A 99 -7.33 -5.15 11.64
CA LYS A 99 -6.21 -5.65 10.83
C LYS A 99 -5.15 -4.56 10.59
N GLU A 100 -5.56 -3.33 10.29
CA GLU A 100 -4.64 -2.20 10.12
C GLU A 100 -3.82 -1.93 11.38
N GLU A 101 -4.47 -1.89 12.54
CA GLU A 101 -3.82 -1.71 13.84
C GLU A 101 -2.83 -2.84 14.14
N LEU A 102 -3.22 -4.09 13.89
CA LEU A 102 -2.35 -5.26 14.08
C LEU A 102 -1.10 -5.20 13.19
N HIS A 103 -1.25 -4.89 11.89
CA HIS A 103 -0.10 -4.76 10.99
C HIS A 103 0.82 -3.60 11.40
N THR A 104 0.26 -2.48 11.86
CA THR A 104 1.02 -1.34 12.39
C THR A 104 1.86 -1.76 13.60
N HIS A 105 1.25 -2.44 14.56
CA HIS A 105 1.93 -2.90 15.77
C HIS A 105 3.01 -3.95 15.51
N LEU A 106 2.71 -4.95 14.67
CA LEU A 106 3.66 -6.01 14.32
C LEU A 106 4.89 -5.46 13.59
N ASN A 107 4.69 -4.51 12.68
CA ASN A 107 5.79 -3.90 11.95
C ASN A 107 6.63 -2.97 12.83
N TYR A 108 6.02 -2.23 13.76
CA TYR A 108 6.76 -1.47 14.77
C TYR A 108 7.66 -2.38 15.61
N LYS A 109 7.12 -3.52 16.10
CA LYS A 109 7.90 -4.51 16.83
C LYS A 109 9.04 -5.09 16.00
N LYS A 110 8.81 -5.37 14.71
CA LYS A 110 9.85 -5.89 13.80
C LYS A 110 11.02 -4.92 13.64
N ILE A 111 10.73 -3.62 13.49
CA ILE A 111 11.76 -2.57 13.46
C ILE A 111 12.56 -2.61 14.77
N VAL A 112 11.88 -2.53 15.92
CA VAL A 112 12.54 -2.49 17.24
C VAL A 112 13.40 -3.73 17.53
N ILE A 113 13.03 -4.91 17.02
CA ILE A 113 13.82 -6.14 17.21
C ILE A 113 15.02 -6.19 16.25
N THR A 114 14.88 -5.71 15.02
CA THR A 114 15.98 -5.74 14.03
C THR A 114 17.12 -4.76 14.36
N PHE A 115 16.83 -3.72 15.14
CA PHE A 115 17.82 -2.73 15.61
C PHE A 115 18.40 -3.03 17.00
N LYS A 116 18.16 -4.21 17.58
CA LYS A 116 18.80 -4.69 18.82
C LYS A 116 19.81 -5.78 18.53
#